data_AF-A0A8T9C855-F1
#
_entry.id   AF-A0A8T9C855-F1
#
_cell.length_a   1.000
_cell.length_b   1.000
_cell.length_c   1.000
_cell.angle_alpha   90.00
_cell.angle_beta   90.00
_cell.angle_gamma   90.00
#
_symmetry.space_group_name_H-M   'P 1'
#
loop_
_entity.id
_entity.type
_entity.pdbx_description
1 polymer ?
#
loop_
_entity_poly.entity_id
_entity_poly.type
_entity_poly.pdbx_seq_one_letter_code
_entity_poly.pdbx_strand_id
1 'polypeptide(L)'
;MRTTFIVSAFAALAIAAPRPQDIEFDQVDAAPDAEIVSPPTDVTTDYVAVQPVAEAVAIATAAIFETTTTQKRDFLEVVDSIAKRDGDCSAEPAGTGPQVSIPADTDDAFLNHGPFHTAAVAAASPSGVPQGYSLAFQDLNGSSQTTAYLGYTTLNEYDPIQCASYCDQQAGCMAFNLYFERDPSQAPNATSCPNPSSVTNIKCVIWGVWIQPETATNVGQYQ
;
A
#
# COMPACT_ATOMS: atom_id res chain seq x y z
N MET A 1 -6.30 -60.79 47.88
CA MET A 1 -5.78 -60.44 46.55
C MET A 1 -6.26 -59.04 46.19
N ARG A 2 -5.28 -58.12 46.06
CA ARG A 2 -5.26 -56.88 45.24
C ARG A 2 -6.42 -55.86 45.36
N THR A 3 -6.18 -54.89 46.23
CA THR A 3 -6.61 -53.49 46.17
C THR A 3 -6.03 -52.81 44.92
N THR A 4 -6.83 -52.02 44.20
CA THR A 4 -6.30 -51.00 43.27
C THR A 4 -7.20 -49.77 43.27
N PHE A 5 -6.66 -48.67 43.79
CA PHE A 5 -7.13 -47.31 43.60
C PHE A 5 -6.67 -46.82 42.22
N ILE A 6 -7.52 -46.12 41.46
CA ILE A 6 -7.05 -45.18 40.43
C ILE A 6 -7.91 -43.92 40.53
N VAL A 7 -7.44 -42.99 41.36
CA VAL A 7 -7.75 -41.56 41.27
C VAL A 7 -6.62 -40.96 40.44
N SER A 8 -6.87 -40.63 39.18
CA SER A 8 -5.91 -39.88 38.38
C SER A 8 -6.58 -39.26 37.16
N ALA A 9 -7.17 -38.08 37.37
CA ALA A 9 -7.60 -37.18 36.29
C ALA A 9 -7.36 -35.69 36.64
N PHE A 10 -6.31 -35.38 37.41
CA PHE A 10 -5.94 -34.01 37.81
C PHE A 10 -4.45 -33.68 37.57
N ALA A 11 -3.87 -34.14 36.46
CA ALA A 11 -2.43 -33.92 36.17
C ALA A 11 -2.16 -33.36 34.77
N ALA A 12 -3.07 -32.57 34.19
CA ALA A 12 -2.88 -31.99 32.85
C ALA A 12 -3.13 -30.47 32.77
N LEU A 13 -2.96 -29.73 33.87
CA LEU A 13 -3.14 -28.27 33.92
C LEU A 13 -1.85 -27.50 34.29
N ALA A 14 -0.67 -28.11 34.15
CA ALA A 14 0.60 -27.52 34.58
C ALA A 14 1.59 -27.20 33.45
N ILE A 15 1.13 -26.95 32.22
CA ILE A 15 1.99 -26.50 31.11
C ILE A 15 1.41 -25.24 30.44
N ALA A 16 1.20 -24.21 31.25
CA ALA A 16 1.05 -22.83 30.79
C ALA A 16 1.72 -21.87 31.79
N ALA A 17 2.87 -22.30 32.35
CA ALA A 17 3.74 -21.36 33.05
C ALA A 17 4.48 -20.55 31.98
N PRO A 18 4.46 -19.20 32.02
CA PRO A 18 5.30 -18.38 31.15
C PRO A 18 6.75 -18.83 31.36
N ARG A 19 7.42 -19.24 30.28
CA ARG A 19 8.85 -19.55 30.35
C ARG A 19 9.56 -18.26 30.80
N PRO A 20 10.48 -18.32 31.77
CA PRO A 20 11.35 -17.19 32.05
C PRO A 20 12.02 -16.81 30.74
N GLN A 21 11.85 -15.57 30.29
CA GLN A 21 12.71 -15.04 29.25
C GLN A 21 14.08 -14.86 29.90
N ASP A 22 15.10 -15.56 29.41
CA ASP A 22 16.50 -15.33 29.79
C ASP A 22 16.89 -13.94 29.28
N ILE A 23 16.50 -12.92 30.04
CA ILE A 23 16.94 -11.54 29.85
C ILE A 23 18.28 -11.45 30.56
N GLU A 24 19.36 -11.41 29.77
CA GLU A 24 20.71 -11.14 30.25
C GLU A 24 20.79 -9.68 30.73
N PHE A 25 20.44 -9.43 31.99
CA PHE A 25 20.45 -8.10 32.60
C PHE A 25 21.84 -7.45 32.54
N ASP A 26 22.90 -8.25 32.55
CA ASP A 26 24.28 -7.78 32.38
C ASP A 26 24.51 -7.09 31.03
N GLN A 27 23.78 -7.50 29.97
CA GLN A 27 23.84 -6.83 28.66
C GLN A 27 23.04 -5.53 28.61
N VAL A 28 21.97 -5.44 29.41
CA VAL A 28 21.17 -4.22 29.55
C VAL A 28 21.94 -3.17 30.35
N ASP A 29 22.61 -3.58 31.42
CA ASP A 29 23.43 -2.69 32.26
C ASP A 29 24.74 -2.28 31.58
N ALA A 30 25.25 -3.11 30.66
CA ALA A 30 26.43 -2.80 29.84
C ALA A 30 26.12 -1.98 28.58
N ALA A 31 24.85 -1.77 28.24
CA ALA A 31 24.48 -0.93 27.11
C ALA A 31 24.84 0.53 27.43
N PRO A 32 25.48 1.25 26.50
CA PRO A 32 25.75 2.68 26.70
C PRO A 32 24.42 3.44 26.81
N ASP A 33 24.38 4.44 27.69
CA ASP A 33 23.23 5.33 27.81
C ASP A 33 22.87 5.93 26.44
N ALA A 34 21.58 5.98 26.12
CA ALA A 34 21.11 6.57 24.88
C ALA A 34 21.54 8.05 24.82
N GLU A 35 22.23 8.43 23.75
CA GLU A 35 22.55 9.83 23.50
C GLU A 35 21.25 10.61 23.29
N ILE A 36 20.92 11.50 24.23
CA ILE A 36 19.83 12.46 24.07
C ILE A 36 20.29 13.49 23.03
N VAL A 37 19.83 13.34 21.79
CA VAL A 37 20.00 14.36 20.75
C VAL A 37 19.04 15.51 21.06
N SER A 38 19.50 16.48 21.84
CA SER A 38 18.80 17.74 22.03
C SER A 38 19.19 18.72 20.92
N PRO A 39 18.24 19.54 20.43
CA PRO A 39 18.57 20.60 19.48
C PRO A 39 19.59 21.56 20.15
N PRO A 40 20.58 22.09 19.40
CA PRO A 40 21.60 22.95 19.98
C PRO A 40 20.96 24.20 20.59
N THR A 41 21.17 24.41 21.90
CA THR A 41 20.56 25.51 22.66
C THR A 41 21.26 26.87 22.49
N ASP A 42 22.22 26.97 21.57
CA ASP A 42 23.01 28.19 21.33
C ASP A 42 22.86 28.76 19.91
N VAL A 43 21.85 28.33 19.14
CA VAL A 43 21.56 28.95 17.83
C VAL A 43 20.50 30.03 18.03
N THR A 44 20.92 31.29 18.06
CA THR A 44 20.02 32.43 18.26
C THR A 44 19.18 32.77 17.03
N THR A 45 19.60 32.44 15.81
CA THR A 45 18.77 32.43 14.58
C THR A 45 19.63 31.81 13.48
N ASP A 46 19.08 30.91 12.67
CA ASP A 46 19.73 30.49 11.43
C ASP A 46 19.20 31.39 10.29
N TYR A 47 20.05 32.25 9.74
CA TYR A 47 19.73 33.04 8.55
C TYR A 47 20.24 32.28 7.33
N VAL A 48 19.35 31.56 6.67
CA VAL A 48 19.60 31.12 5.30
C VAL A 48 19.55 32.36 4.40
N ALA A 49 20.66 32.71 3.76
CA ALA A 49 20.70 33.76 2.76
C ALA A 49 19.86 33.32 1.54
N VAL A 50 18.57 33.69 1.53
CA VAL A 50 17.74 33.56 0.35
C VAL A 50 18.17 34.66 -0.61
N GLN A 51 18.68 34.27 -1.78
CA GLN A 51 18.95 35.17 -2.90
C GLN A 51 17.75 36.12 -3.10
N PRO A 52 17.96 37.45 -3.20
CA PRO A 52 16.87 38.36 -3.43
C PRO A 52 16.15 37.96 -4.72
N VAL A 53 14.82 37.97 -4.70
CA VAL A 53 13.97 37.48 -5.80
C VAL A 53 14.39 38.07 -7.16
N ALA A 54 14.89 39.30 -7.17
CA ALA A 54 15.39 39.96 -8.37
C ALA A 54 16.62 39.26 -9.01
N GLU A 55 17.56 38.75 -8.23
CA GLU A 55 18.75 38.05 -8.71
C GLU A 55 18.43 36.63 -9.16
N ALA A 56 17.54 35.92 -8.44
CA ALA A 56 17.03 34.62 -8.85
C ALA A 56 16.24 34.70 -10.17
N VAL A 57 15.43 35.75 -10.35
CA VAL A 57 14.70 36.02 -11.60
C VAL A 57 15.67 36.39 -12.73
N ALA A 58 16.74 37.13 -12.46
CA ALA A 58 17.74 37.47 -13.49
C ALA A 58 18.49 36.24 -14.01
N ILE A 59 18.88 35.31 -13.13
CA ILE A 59 19.54 34.04 -13.50
C ILE A 59 18.57 33.15 -14.28
N ALA A 60 17.33 33.01 -13.81
CA ALA A 60 16.29 32.23 -14.51
C ALA A 60 15.98 32.82 -15.89
N THR A 61 15.95 34.15 -16.03
CA THR A 61 15.71 34.82 -17.31
C THR A 61 16.89 34.65 -18.26
N ALA A 62 18.13 34.74 -17.77
CA ALA A 62 19.33 34.51 -18.59
C ALA A 62 19.43 33.06 -19.12
N ALA A 63 19.05 32.07 -18.32
CA ALA A 63 19.02 30.67 -18.73
C ALA A 63 17.97 30.37 -19.83
N ILE A 64 16.91 31.19 -19.91
CA ILE A 64 15.88 31.07 -20.95
C ILE A 64 16.39 31.59 -22.30
N PHE A 65 17.30 32.58 -22.32
CA PHE A 65 17.78 33.18 -23.58
C PHE A 65 18.92 32.42 -24.26
N GLU A 66 19.74 31.66 -23.53
CA GLU A 66 20.88 30.92 -24.12
C GLU A 66 20.46 29.70 -24.97
N THR A 67 19.18 29.28 -24.89
CA THR A 67 18.66 28.11 -25.65
C THR A 67 17.80 28.50 -26.86
N THR A 68 17.65 29.79 -27.18
CA THR A 68 16.72 30.24 -28.25
C THR A 68 17.25 30.17 -29.68
N THR A 69 18.40 29.53 -29.93
CA THR A 69 18.83 29.15 -31.29
C THR A 69 18.35 27.75 -31.70
N THR A 70 17.26 27.26 -31.11
CA THR A 70 16.53 26.15 -31.73
C THR A 70 15.73 26.73 -32.89
N GLN A 71 16.15 26.37 -34.11
CA GLN A 71 15.28 26.46 -35.28
C GLN A 71 13.89 25.99 -34.86
N LYS A 72 12.87 26.75 -35.24
CA LYS A 72 11.46 26.35 -35.14
C LYS A 72 11.27 25.11 -36.02
N ARG A 73 11.69 23.94 -35.54
CA ARG A 73 11.16 22.68 -36.02
C ARG A 73 9.67 22.77 -35.71
N ASP A 74 8.86 22.57 -36.72
CA ASP A 74 7.42 22.57 -36.56
C ASP A 74 7.06 21.46 -35.55
N PHE A 75 6.94 21.84 -34.29
CA PHE A 75 6.72 20.90 -33.20
C PHE A 75 5.39 20.17 -33.41
N LEU A 76 4.43 20.77 -34.13
CA LEU A 76 3.14 20.15 -34.44
C LEU A 76 3.27 18.84 -35.22
N GLU A 77 4.21 18.73 -36.16
CA GLU A 77 4.37 17.51 -36.97
C GLU A 77 4.99 16.35 -36.14
N VAL A 78 5.79 16.69 -35.11
CA VAL A 78 6.37 15.70 -34.19
C VAL A 78 5.36 15.27 -33.12
N VAL A 79 4.44 16.14 -32.67
CA VAL A 79 3.40 15.72 -31.71
C VAL A 79 2.34 14.84 -32.37
N ASP A 80 2.00 15.06 -33.64
CA ASP A 80 1.05 14.22 -34.39
C ASP A 80 1.62 12.83 -34.74
N SER A 81 2.95 12.68 -34.74
CA SER A 81 3.63 11.40 -34.99
C SER A 81 3.98 10.61 -33.72
N ILE A 82 3.76 11.18 -32.54
CA ILE A 82 3.81 10.44 -31.27
C ILE A 82 2.42 9.84 -31.04
N ALA A 83 2.21 8.63 -31.56
CA ALA A 83 1.03 7.85 -31.19
C ALA A 83 0.97 7.73 -29.65
N LYS A 84 -0.24 7.83 -29.08
CA LYS A 84 -0.47 7.44 -27.68
C LYS A 84 0.14 6.05 -27.50
N ARG A 85 0.87 5.83 -26.40
CA ARG A 85 1.27 4.47 -26.03
C ARG A 85 -0.01 3.65 -25.86
N ASP A 86 -0.27 2.80 -26.85
CA ASP A 86 -1.37 1.87 -26.87
C ASP A 86 -0.80 0.50 -26.48
N GLY A 87 -1.62 -0.37 -25.88
CA GLY A 87 -1.17 -1.72 -25.56
C GLY A 87 -0.82 -2.52 -26.82
N ASP A 88 -0.17 -3.65 -26.64
CA ASP A 88 0.20 -4.56 -27.72
C ASP A 88 -0.52 -5.92 -27.62
N CYS A 89 -1.53 -6.02 -26.75
CA CYS A 89 -2.21 -7.27 -26.40
C CYS A 89 -1.26 -8.33 -25.83
N SER A 90 -0.07 -7.95 -25.33
CA SER A 90 0.77 -8.86 -24.58
C SER A 90 0.08 -9.27 -23.28
N ALA A 91 0.35 -10.50 -22.83
CA ALA A 91 -0.22 -11.03 -21.61
C ALA A 91 0.30 -10.24 -20.40
N GLU A 92 -0.63 -9.79 -19.55
CA GLU A 92 -0.31 -9.20 -18.25
C GLU A 92 -0.10 -10.29 -17.20
N PRO A 93 0.52 -9.98 -16.05
CA PRO A 93 0.64 -10.92 -14.95
C PRO A 93 -0.71 -11.52 -14.55
N ALA A 94 -0.72 -12.80 -14.20
CA ALA A 94 -1.91 -13.44 -13.68
C ALA A 94 -2.33 -12.78 -12.34
N GLY A 95 -3.64 -12.58 -12.17
CA GLY A 95 -4.19 -12.07 -10.93
C GLY A 95 -3.99 -13.03 -9.76
N THR A 96 -3.87 -12.47 -8.56
CA THR A 96 -3.72 -13.24 -7.31
C THR A 96 -5.03 -13.58 -6.60
N GLY A 97 -6.14 -12.97 -7.03
CA GLY A 97 -7.48 -13.17 -6.49
C GLY A 97 -8.37 -14.04 -7.38
N PRO A 98 -9.58 -14.39 -6.90
CA PRO A 98 -10.51 -15.19 -7.69
C PRO A 98 -11.06 -14.35 -8.85
N GLN A 99 -11.09 -14.95 -10.05
CA GLN A 99 -11.60 -14.28 -11.24
C GLN A 99 -13.13 -14.11 -11.17
N VAL A 100 -13.62 -12.91 -11.50
CA VAL A 100 -15.06 -12.62 -11.64
C VAL A 100 -15.45 -12.66 -13.11
N SER A 101 -16.19 -13.69 -13.52
CA SER A 101 -16.68 -13.85 -14.90
C SER A 101 -18.17 -14.20 -14.99
N ILE A 102 -18.84 -14.39 -13.85
CA ILE A 102 -20.25 -14.78 -13.74
C ILE A 102 -20.99 -13.73 -12.91
N PRO A 103 -22.12 -13.17 -13.38
CA PRO A 103 -22.81 -13.48 -14.64
C PRO A 103 -22.13 -12.92 -15.90
N ALA A 104 -21.22 -11.96 -15.74
CA ALA A 104 -20.41 -11.39 -16.82
C ALA A 104 -19.09 -10.85 -16.26
N ASP A 105 -18.10 -10.69 -17.14
CA ASP A 105 -16.84 -10.01 -16.84
C ASP A 105 -16.99 -8.51 -17.13
N THR A 106 -17.62 -7.79 -16.21
CA THR A 106 -17.82 -6.33 -16.27
C THR A 106 -17.41 -5.67 -14.96
N ASP A 107 -17.12 -4.37 -15.02
CA ASP A 107 -16.89 -3.52 -13.85
C ASP A 107 -18.08 -3.56 -12.88
N ASP A 108 -19.32 -3.45 -13.37
CA ASP A 108 -20.53 -3.56 -12.56
C ASP A 108 -20.65 -4.92 -11.86
N ALA A 109 -20.35 -6.03 -12.54
CA ALA A 109 -20.40 -7.37 -11.94
C ALA A 109 -19.30 -7.57 -10.90
N PHE A 110 -18.13 -6.98 -11.13
CA PHE A 110 -17.00 -6.99 -10.20
C PHE A 110 -17.31 -6.19 -8.93
N LEU A 111 -17.80 -4.95 -9.08
CA LEU A 111 -18.16 -4.07 -7.97
C LEU A 111 -19.30 -4.61 -7.11
N ASN A 112 -20.19 -5.44 -7.68
CA ASN A 112 -21.30 -6.06 -6.96
C ASN A 112 -21.01 -7.53 -6.56
N HIS A 113 -19.76 -7.99 -6.65
CA HIS A 113 -19.40 -9.38 -6.37
C HIS A 113 -19.49 -9.67 -4.86
N GLY A 114 -20.61 -10.24 -4.42
CA GLY A 114 -20.92 -10.51 -3.00
C GLY A 114 -19.81 -11.17 -2.16
N PRO A 115 -19.05 -12.16 -2.68
CA PRO A 115 -17.93 -12.74 -1.96
C PRO A 115 -16.84 -11.73 -1.56
N PHE A 116 -16.59 -10.68 -2.34
CA PHE A 116 -15.62 -9.63 -1.99
C PHE A 116 -16.08 -8.79 -0.82
N HIS A 117 -17.33 -8.35 -0.83
CA HIS A 117 -17.94 -7.64 0.30
C HIS A 117 -17.93 -8.51 1.57
N THR A 118 -18.26 -9.80 1.43
CA THR A 118 -18.24 -10.74 2.55
C THR A 118 -16.83 -10.88 3.14
N ALA A 119 -15.81 -10.98 2.29
CA ALA A 119 -14.41 -11.04 2.74
C ALA A 119 -13.99 -9.74 3.45
N ALA A 120 -14.31 -8.58 2.89
CA ALA A 120 -13.99 -7.28 3.48
C ALA A 120 -14.64 -7.08 4.86
N VAL A 121 -15.93 -7.43 4.99
CA VAL A 121 -16.66 -7.35 6.27
C VAL A 121 -16.09 -8.34 7.30
N ALA A 122 -15.76 -9.57 6.89
CA ALA A 122 -15.20 -10.56 7.79
C ALA A 122 -13.80 -10.16 8.29
N ALA A 123 -12.96 -9.64 7.40
CA ALA A 123 -11.63 -9.12 7.70
C ALA A 123 -11.65 -7.93 8.68
N ALA A 124 -12.72 -7.13 8.67
CA ALA A 124 -12.90 -6.01 9.58
C ALA A 124 -13.47 -6.39 10.96
N SER A 125 -13.76 -7.68 11.19
CA SER A 125 -14.14 -8.16 12.53
C SER A 125 -13.01 -7.96 13.55
N PRO A 126 -13.30 -7.93 14.86
CA PRO A 126 -12.26 -7.73 15.89
C PRO A 126 -11.10 -8.73 15.83
N SER A 127 -11.33 -9.95 15.33
CA SER A 127 -10.29 -10.97 15.13
C SER A 127 -9.49 -10.80 13.85
N GLY A 128 -10.02 -10.08 12.86
CA GLY A 128 -9.34 -9.81 11.59
C GLY A 128 -8.52 -8.52 11.60
N VAL A 129 -8.85 -7.56 12.48
CA VAL A 129 -8.05 -6.34 12.66
C VAL A 129 -6.70 -6.70 13.30
N PRO A 130 -5.56 -6.35 12.66
CA PRO A 130 -4.23 -6.65 13.19
C PRO A 130 -3.96 -6.00 14.54
N GLN A 131 -3.20 -6.69 15.40
CA GLN A 131 -2.79 -6.14 16.68
C GLN A 131 -1.98 -4.85 16.49
N GLY A 132 -2.33 -3.79 17.21
CA GLY A 132 -1.69 -2.47 17.08
C GLY A 132 -2.28 -1.58 15.98
N TYR A 133 -3.21 -2.13 15.18
CA TYR A 133 -3.98 -1.37 14.19
C TYR A 133 -5.41 -1.12 14.69
N SER A 134 -6.04 -0.09 14.13
CA SER A 134 -7.47 0.16 14.28
C SER A 134 -8.12 0.20 12.91
N LEU A 135 -9.34 -0.33 12.79
CA LEU A 135 -10.12 -0.25 11.56
C LEU A 135 -10.42 1.23 11.23
N ALA A 136 -9.96 1.68 10.05
CA ALA A 136 -10.29 3.01 9.54
C ALA A 136 -11.63 3.02 8.80
N PHE A 137 -11.81 2.07 7.88
CA PHE A 137 -13.03 1.84 7.11
C PHE A 137 -13.00 0.44 6.52
N GLN A 138 -14.15 -0.02 6.03
CA GLN A 138 -14.32 -1.31 5.38
C GLN A 138 -15.32 -1.19 4.25
N ASP A 139 -15.23 -2.11 3.29
CA ASP A 139 -16.30 -2.40 2.32
C ASP A 139 -16.81 -1.16 1.55
N LEU A 140 -15.89 -0.34 1.06
CA LEU A 140 -16.18 0.79 0.17
C LEU A 140 -15.83 0.41 -1.27
N ASN A 141 -16.59 0.94 -2.23
CA ASN A 141 -16.33 0.77 -3.67
C ASN A 141 -15.24 1.73 -4.19
N GLY A 142 -14.16 1.87 -3.42
CA GLY A 142 -13.04 2.74 -3.73
C GLY A 142 -11.82 2.43 -2.87
N SER A 143 -10.65 2.54 -3.47
CA SER A 143 -9.38 2.47 -2.75
C SER A 143 -8.93 3.86 -2.29
N SER A 144 -8.08 3.90 -1.26
CA SER A 144 -7.49 5.15 -0.80
C SER A 144 -6.69 5.83 -1.90
N GLN A 145 -6.89 7.13 -2.06
CA GLN A 145 -6.08 8.01 -2.88
C GLN A 145 -5.78 9.28 -2.09
N THR A 146 -4.55 9.36 -1.58
CA THR A 146 -4.10 10.47 -0.73
C THR A 146 -2.59 10.67 -0.89
N THR A 147 -2.00 11.56 -0.09
CA THR A 147 -0.55 11.78 -0.05
C THR A 147 0.20 10.62 0.61
N ALA A 148 1.53 10.64 0.52
CA ALA A 148 2.42 9.67 1.15
C ALA A 148 2.11 8.20 0.79
N TYR A 149 1.84 7.93 -0.48
CA TYR A 149 1.82 6.57 -1.02
C TYR A 149 3.20 5.91 -0.87
N LEU A 150 3.26 4.73 -0.24
CA LEU A 150 4.52 4.02 0.02
C LEU A 150 4.69 2.75 -0.82
N GLY A 151 3.74 2.45 -1.71
CA GLY A 151 3.79 1.28 -2.58
C GLY A 151 2.71 0.25 -2.25
N TYR A 152 2.82 -0.91 -2.89
CA TYR A 152 1.88 -2.01 -2.74
C TYR A 152 2.55 -3.36 -2.93
N THR A 153 1.89 -4.40 -2.43
CA THR A 153 2.12 -5.80 -2.84
C THR A 153 0.78 -6.44 -3.20
N THR A 154 0.83 -7.49 -4.00
CA THR A 154 -0.32 -8.40 -4.15
C THR A 154 -0.23 -9.53 -3.14
N LEU A 155 -1.38 -9.99 -2.66
CA LEU A 155 -1.52 -11.11 -1.75
C LEU A 155 -2.28 -12.25 -2.43
N ASN A 156 -2.04 -13.49 -2.00
CA ASN A 156 -2.80 -14.65 -2.49
C ASN A 156 -4.14 -14.84 -1.75
N GLU A 157 -4.30 -14.19 -0.60
CA GLU A 157 -5.51 -14.22 0.22
C GLU A 157 -5.85 -12.82 0.74
N TYR A 158 -7.13 -12.59 1.03
CA TYR A 158 -7.59 -11.33 1.62
C TYR A 158 -7.30 -11.33 3.13
N ASP A 159 -6.05 -11.07 3.49
CA ASP A 159 -5.52 -11.19 4.84
C ASP A 159 -4.95 -9.85 5.37
N PRO A 160 -5.67 -9.17 6.29
CA PRO A 160 -5.18 -7.94 6.92
C PRO A 160 -3.90 -8.12 7.73
N ILE A 161 -3.65 -9.31 8.31
CA ILE A 161 -2.46 -9.58 9.13
C ILE A 161 -1.22 -9.61 8.25
N GLN A 162 -1.31 -10.26 7.08
CA GLN A 162 -0.22 -10.23 6.09
C GLN A 162 0.02 -8.81 5.57
N CYS A 163 -1.04 -8.03 5.32
CA CYS A 163 -0.90 -6.66 4.85
C CYS A 163 -0.28 -5.72 5.92
N ALA A 164 -0.66 -5.88 7.18
CA ALA A 164 -0.02 -5.20 8.31
C ALA A 164 1.46 -5.57 8.42
N SER A 165 1.80 -6.86 8.32
CA SER A 165 3.20 -7.29 8.35
C SER A 165 4.03 -6.65 7.24
N TYR A 166 3.45 -6.44 6.05
CA TYR A 166 4.11 -5.70 4.98
C TYR A 166 4.29 -4.22 5.32
N CYS A 167 3.28 -3.56 5.90
CA CYS A 167 3.38 -2.18 6.38
C CYS A 167 4.44 -2.02 7.47
N ASP A 168 4.46 -2.90 8.46
CA ASP A 168 5.39 -2.86 9.60
C ASP A 168 6.87 -2.97 9.19
N GLN A 169 7.15 -3.59 8.05
CA GLN A 169 8.50 -3.70 7.48
C GLN A 169 8.96 -2.41 6.76
N GLN A 170 8.06 -1.46 6.51
CA GLN A 170 8.35 -0.25 5.76
C GLN A 170 8.45 0.95 6.69
N ALA A 171 9.62 1.58 6.70
CA ALA A 171 9.86 2.77 7.50
C ALA A 171 8.87 3.89 7.13
N GLY A 172 8.17 4.41 8.14
CA GLY A 172 7.19 5.47 7.97
C GLY A 172 5.81 5.00 7.51
N CYS A 173 5.54 3.70 7.41
CA CYS A 173 4.19 3.21 7.19
C CYS A 173 3.30 3.47 8.41
N MET A 174 2.10 4.02 8.17
CA MET A 174 1.13 4.38 9.20
C MET A 174 -0.22 3.70 9.00
N ALA A 175 -0.56 3.35 7.76
CA ALA A 175 -1.82 2.68 7.44
C ALA A 175 -1.69 1.85 6.16
N PHE A 176 -2.65 0.96 5.93
CA PHE A 176 -2.79 0.23 4.68
C PHE A 176 -4.25 0.15 4.24
N ASN A 177 -4.47 0.02 2.95
CA ASN A 177 -5.77 -0.29 2.34
C ASN A 177 -5.66 -1.62 1.60
N LEU A 178 -6.47 -2.61 2.02
CA LEU A 178 -6.55 -3.94 1.43
C LEU A 178 -7.83 -4.04 0.57
N TYR A 179 -7.70 -4.32 -0.72
CA TYR A 179 -8.84 -4.34 -1.64
C TYR A 179 -8.64 -5.31 -2.81
N PHE A 180 -9.74 -5.65 -3.49
CA PHE A 180 -9.71 -6.39 -4.76
C PHE A 180 -9.66 -5.39 -5.91
N GLU A 181 -8.71 -5.54 -6.83
CA GLU A 181 -8.53 -4.73 -8.03
C GLU A 181 -8.86 -5.57 -9.27
N ARG A 182 -9.63 -5.00 -10.20
CA ARG A 182 -9.89 -5.58 -11.52
C ARG A 182 -8.87 -5.02 -12.50
N ASP A 183 -8.06 -5.89 -13.08
CA ASP A 183 -7.04 -5.53 -14.07
C ASP A 183 -7.29 -6.28 -15.40
N PRO A 184 -6.86 -5.74 -16.55
CA PRO A 184 -6.93 -6.47 -17.80
C PRO A 184 -5.92 -7.62 -17.82
N SER A 185 -6.29 -8.75 -18.41
CA SER A 185 -5.39 -9.91 -18.62
C SER A 185 -4.35 -9.70 -19.72
N GLN A 186 -4.49 -8.64 -20.51
CA GLN A 186 -3.59 -8.27 -21.59
C GLN A 186 -3.47 -6.75 -21.65
N ALA A 187 -2.33 -6.21 -22.13
CA ALA A 187 -2.16 -4.79 -22.37
C ALA A 187 -3.18 -4.31 -23.43
N PRO A 188 -4.26 -3.60 -23.03
CA PRO A 188 -5.38 -3.34 -23.93
C PRO A 188 -5.00 -2.33 -25.01
N ASN A 189 -5.57 -2.51 -26.20
CA ASN A 189 -5.40 -1.56 -27.30
C ASN A 189 -6.66 -1.40 -28.12
N ALA A 190 -6.82 -0.27 -28.78
CA ALA A 190 -8.11 0.08 -29.39
C ALA A 190 -8.52 -0.82 -30.57
N THR A 191 -7.58 -1.57 -31.17
CA THR A 191 -7.78 -2.24 -32.46
C THR A 191 -7.92 -3.75 -32.34
N SER A 192 -7.09 -4.40 -31.53
CA SER A 192 -6.94 -5.86 -31.46
C SER A 192 -7.45 -6.45 -30.15
N CYS A 193 -7.37 -5.69 -29.04
CA CYS A 193 -7.86 -6.10 -27.72
C CYS A 193 -8.43 -4.90 -26.96
N PRO A 194 -9.55 -4.30 -27.42
CA PRO A 194 -10.09 -3.09 -26.80
C PRO A 194 -10.66 -3.31 -25.40
N ASN A 195 -11.04 -4.56 -25.08
CA ASN A 195 -11.50 -4.96 -23.76
C ASN A 195 -11.16 -6.44 -23.53
N PRO A 196 -9.90 -6.77 -23.16
CA PRO A 196 -9.51 -8.14 -22.86
C PRO A 196 -10.23 -8.63 -21.59
N SER A 197 -10.26 -9.95 -21.37
CA SER A 197 -10.79 -10.50 -20.11
C SER A 197 -10.06 -9.92 -18.90
N SER A 198 -10.74 -9.80 -17.76
CA SER A 198 -10.13 -9.32 -16.54
C SER A 198 -9.49 -10.42 -15.69
N VAL A 199 -8.54 -10.00 -14.87
CA VAL A 199 -8.00 -10.72 -13.73
C VAL A 199 -8.30 -9.95 -12.45
N THR A 200 -8.18 -10.62 -11.31
CA THR A 200 -8.38 -9.99 -10.00
C THR A 200 -7.09 -10.02 -9.21
N ASN A 201 -6.69 -8.87 -8.67
CA ASN A 201 -5.56 -8.76 -7.77
C ASN A 201 -6.03 -8.40 -6.35
N ILE A 202 -5.49 -9.07 -5.34
CA ILE A 202 -5.71 -8.68 -3.95
C ILE A 202 -4.58 -7.71 -3.58
N LYS A 203 -4.86 -6.41 -3.57
CA LYS A 203 -3.87 -5.36 -3.33
C LYS A 203 -3.79 -5.01 -1.87
N CYS A 204 -2.58 -5.08 -1.33
CA CYS A 204 -2.20 -4.46 -0.06
C CYS A 204 -1.42 -3.19 -0.36
N VAL A 205 -2.05 -2.03 -0.23
CA VAL A 205 -1.43 -0.72 -0.48
C VAL A 205 -1.11 -0.05 0.84
N ILE A 206 0.10 0.48 0.99
CA ILE A 206 0.58 1.08 2.22
C ILE A 206 0.79 2.60 2.09
N TRP A 207 0.57 3.30 3.20
CA TRP A 207 0.52 4.76 3.27
C TRP A 207 1.31 5.27 4.47
N GLY A 208 2.04 6.37 4.27
CA GLY A 208 2.74 7.11 5.32
C GLY A 208 1.89 8.16 6.02
N VAL A 209 0.57 8.05 5.89
CA VAL A 209 -0.43 8.86 6.59
C VAL A 209 -1.57 7.95 7.01
N TRP A 210 -2.34 8.39 8.01
CA TRP A 210 -3.61 7.77 8.33
C TRP A 210 -4.58 7.90 7.14
N ILE A 211 -5.31 6.83 6.86
CA ILE A 211 -6.39 6.81 5.88
C ILE A 211 -7.74 6.81 6.58
N GLN A 212 -8.77 7.28 5.89
CA GLN A 212 -10.14 7.43 6.39
C GLN A 212 -11.13 7.21 5.24
N PRO A 213 -12.43 6.99 5.50
CA PRO A 213 -13.42 6.76 4.44
C PRO A 213 -13.36 7.80 3.31
N GLU A 214 -13.09 9.06 3.64
CA GLU A 214 -13.00 10.18 2.70
C GLU A 214 -11.80 10.09 1.75
N THR A 215 -10.81 9.24 2.06
CA THR A 215 -9.70 8.96 1.15
C THR A 215 -10.04 7.91 0.11
N ALA A 216 -11.11 7.13 0.28
CA ALA A 216 -11.51 6.04 -0.61
C ALA A 216 -12.15 6.56 -1.91
N THR A 217 -11.43 7.40 -2.65
CA THR A 217 -11.92 8.14 -3.82
C THR A 217 -11.47 7.54 -5.15
N ASN A 218 -10.52 6.60 -5.15
CA ASN A 218 -10.14 5.89 -6.36
C ASN A 218 -11.14 4.77 -6.64
N VAL A 219 -12.16 5.12 -7.42
CA VAL A 219 -13.25 4.23 -7.86
C VAL A 219 -12.93 3.49 -9.17
N GLY A 220 -11.64 3.47 -9.58
CA GLY A 220 -11.18 2.83 -10.80
C GLY A 220 -11.40 3.67 -12.07
N GLN A 221 -11.07 3.07 -13.21
CA GLN A 221 -11.34 3.61 -14.54
C GLN A 221 -12.29 2.62 -15.23
N TYR A 222 -13.44 3.09 -15.72
CA TYR A 222 -14.55 2.27 -16.25
C TYR A 222 -14.22 1.49 -17.54
N GLN A 223 -13.34 0.49 -17.44
CA GLN A 223 -13.02 -0.48 -18.49
C GLN A 223 -13.04 -1.89 -17.90
#